data_AF-A0A956ENB5-F1
#
_entry.id   AF-A0A956ENB5-F1
#
_cell.length_a   1.000
_cell.length_b   1.000
_cell.length_c   1.000
_cell.angle_alpha   90.00
_cell.angle_beta   90.00
_cell.angle_gamma   90.00
#
_symmetry.space_group_name_H-M   'P 1'
#
loop_
_entity.id
_entity.type
_entity.pdbx_description
1 polymer ?
#
loop_
_entity_poly.entity_id
_entity_poly.type
_entity_poly.pdbx_seq_one_letter_code
_entity_poly.pdbx_strand_id
1 'polypeptide(L)'
;FDPFPFPDASDAQTARIRDLAERLDAHRKRQLEKHPKLTITAMYNVLERLRTGAELGDKDRAIHEQGLVSVLKTLHDELDAAVLDAYGWPARLSDEELLERLLALNAERAAEEARGIVRWLRPVFQAPEAEAPAQVAVPEPEAAPVVVAAAAKPGKWPKAFPERVALVRDVVLASAADATFSVEEVARRFKRAKRDDVQAILETFVALGRLVSFEDPRGDRRWARPGPAA
;
A
#
# COMPACT_ATOMS: atom_id res chain seq x y z
N PHE A 1 6.55 -5.40 -3.20
CA PHE A 1 7.51 -4.27 -3.30
C PHE A 1 8.33 -4.17 -2.01
N ASP A 2 9.37 -3.32 -1.96
CA ASP A 2 9.96 -2.88 -0.68
C ASP A 2 8.82 -2.22 0.13
N PRO A 3 8.53 -2.64 1.38
CA PRO A 3 7.23 -2.41 2.04
C PRO A 3 6.95 -0.96 2.45
N PHE A 4 7.79 0.00 2.07
CA PHE A 4 7.62 1.39 2.46
C PHE A 4 6.77 2.16 1.45
N PRO A 5 5.60 2.68 1.83
CA PRO A 5 4.69 3.34 0.90
C PRO A 5 5.13 4.79 0.67
N PHE A 6 5.94 5.04 -0.37
CA PHE A 6 6.34 6.40 -0.75
C PHE A 6 5.16 7.25 -1.27
N PRO A 7 5.23 8.58 -1.14
CA PRO A 7 4.19 9.47 -1.64
C PRO A 7 4.30 9.65 -3.16
N ASP A 8 3.18 9.92 -3.81
CA ASP A 8 3.14 10.35 -5.20
C ASP A 8 3.40 11.86 -5.27
N ALA A 9 4.67 12.24 -5.13
CA ALA A 9 5.08 13.65 -5.14
C ALA A 9 5.01 14.25 -6.55
N SER A 10 4.51 15.49 -6.66
CA SER A 10 4.61 16.28 -7.89
C SER A 10 6.07 16.63 -8.22
N ASP A 11 6.34 17.06 -9.46
CA ASP A 11 7.68 17.52 -9.88
C ASP A 11 8.19 18.67 -9.00
N ALA A 12 7.30 19.59 -8.62
CA ALA A 12 7.63 20.72 -7.75
C ALA A 12 8.00 20.25 -6.33
N GLN A 13 7.24 19.33 -5.74
CA GLN A 13 7.54 18.74 -4.43
C GLN A 13 8.86 17.94 -4.48
N THR A 14 9.06 17.16 -5.54
CA THR A 14 10.31 16.41 -5.77
C THR A 14 11.51 17.35 -5.85
N ALA A 15 11.41 18.45 -6.59
CA ALA A 15 12.47 19.45 -6.69
C ALA A 15 12.77 20.11 -5.34
N ARG A 16 11.73 20.44 -4.57
CA ARG A 16 11.87 21.03 -3.23
C ARG A 16 12.54 20.09 -2.23
N ILE A 17 12.10 18.82 -2.18
CA ILE A 17 12.71 17.79 -1.33
C ILE A 17 14.18 17.57 -1.72
N ARG A 18 14.49 17.56 -3.01
CA ARG A 18 15.87 17.45 -3.52
C ARG A 18 16.75 18.61 -3.04
N ASP A 19 16.33 19.86 -3.20
CA ASP A 19 17.09 21.04 -2.75
C ASP A 19 17.40 20.97 -1.24
N LEU A 20 16.40 20.64 -0.43
CA LEU A 20 16.56 20.52 1.03
C LEU A 20 17.53 19.39 1.40
N ALA A 21 17.42 18.23 0.75
CA ALA A 21 18.33 17.11 0.96
C ALA A 21 19.78 17.46 0.57
N GLU A 22 19.97 18.16 -0.55
CA GLU A 22 21.29 18.61 -1.00
C GLU A 22 21.90 19.65 -0.04
N ARG A 23 21.10 20.60 0.45
CA ARG A 23 21.52 21.58 1.48
C ARG A 23 21.92 20.90 2.78
N LEU A 24 21.17 19.89 3.20
CA LEU A 24 21.45 19.08 4.39
C LEU A 24 22.75 18.29 4.25
N ASP A 25 22.96 17.62 3.11
CA ASP A 25 24.21 16.91 2.82
C ASP A 25 25.41 17.86 2.74
N ALA A 26 25.28 18.98 2.02
CA ALA A 26 26.33 20.00 1.92
C ALA A 26 26.68 20.60 3.28
N HIS A 27 25.69 20.80 4.16
CA HIS A 27 25.93 21.22 5.53
C HIS A 27 26.78 20.19 6.28
N ARG A 28 26.40 18.91 6.28
CA ARG A 28 27.14 17.84 6.97
C ARG A 28 28.58 17.77 6.49
N LYS A 29 28.79 17.70 5.17
CA LYS A 29 30.13 17.64 4.55
C LYS A 29 31.00 18.81 4.96
N ARG A 30 30.48 20.05 4.85
CA ARG A 30 31.21 21.25 5.23
C ARG A 30 31.65 21.26 6.69
N GLN A 31 30.82 20.79 7.63
CA GLN A 31 31.23 20.76 9.05
C GLN A 31 32.25 19.66 9.33
N LEU A 32 32.10 18.49 8.71
CA LEU A 32 33.06 17.39 8.86
C LEU A 32 34.44 17.75 8.29
N GLU A 33 34.49 18.46 7.17
CA GLU A 33 35.74 18.96 6.58
C GLU A 33 36.44 19.99 7.48
N LYS A 34 35.66 20.90 8.09
CA LYS A 34 36.20 21.94 8.98
C LYS A 34 36.64 21.40 10.35
N HIS A 35 36.00 20.33 10.82
CA HIS A 35 36.21 19.76 12.14
C HIS A 35 36.53 18.26 12.04
N PRO A 36 37.79 17.86 11.76
CA PRO A 36 38.14 16.45 11.52
C PRO A 36 37.88 15.48 12.67
N LYS A 37 37.71 16.00 13.90
CA LYS A 37 37.35 15.20 15.09
C LYS A 37 35.83 15.06 15.29
N LEU A 38 35.04 15.83 14.56
CA LEU A 38 33.58 15.76 14.58
C LEU A 38 33.13 14.55 13.76
N THR A 39 32.12 13.85 14.26
CA THR A 39 31.50 12.74 13.53
C THR A 39 30.03 13.00 13.33
N ILE A 40 29.46 12.44 12.26
CA ILE A 40 28.02 12.50 12.00
C ILE A 40 27.26 11.98 13.22
N THR A 41 27.63 10.80 13.74
CA THR A 41 26.98 10.22 14.92
C THR A 41 26.97 11.17 16.12
N ALA A 42 28.07 11.89 16.37
CA ALA A 42 28.12 12.85 17.47
C ALA A 42 27.16 14.04 17.24
N MET A 43 27.10 14.58 16.02
CA MET A 43 26.17 15.66 15.66
C MET A 43 24.71 15.23 15.89
N TYR A 44 24.36 13.99 15.53
CA TYR A 44 23.00 13.47 15.68
C TYR A 44 22.65 13.16 17.14
N ASN A 45 23.58 12.66 17.94
CA ASN A 45 23.34 12.49 19.37
C ASN A 45 23.02 13.83 20.06
N VAL A 46 23.71 14.91 19.68
CA VAL A 46 23.43 16.26 20.19
C VAL A 46 22.12 16.82 19.61
N LEU A 47 21.81 16.54 18.35
CA LEU A 47 20.52 16.91 17.73
C LEU A 47 19.33 16.32 18.50
N GLU A 48 19.41 15.04 18.87
CA GLU A 48 18.36 14.37 19.64
C GLU A 48 18.23 14.95 21.07
N ARG A 49 19.35 15.31 21.72
CA ARG A 49 19.31 16.05 23.00
C ARG A 49 18.61 17.40 22.86
N LEU A 50 18.87 18.14 21.77
CA LEU A 50 18.18 19.39 21.48
C LEU A 50 16.68 19.21 21.24
N ARG A 51 16.29 18.14 20.52
CA ARG A 51 14.87 17.84 20.25
C ARG A 51 14.10 17.48 21.52
N THR A 52 14.74 16.74 22.43
CA THR A 52 14.16 16.32 23.71
C THR A 52 14.27 17.38 24.82
N GLY A 53 15.00 18.48 24.59
CA GLY A 53 15.24 19.52 25.59
C GLY A 53 16.18 19.08 26.72
N ALA A 54 16.97 18.03 26.52
CA ALA A 54 17.94 17.55 27.48
C ALA A 54 19.11 18.55 27.65
N GLU A 55 19.65 18.64 28.86
CA GLU A 55 20.82 19.50 29.11
C GLU A 55 22.03 19.02 28.30
N LEU A 56 22.77 19.99 27.73
CA LEU A 56 24.00 19.75 27.01
C LEU A 56 25.19 19.88 27.97
N GLY A 57 26.05 18.87 28.04
CA GLY A 57 27.35 18.98 28.73
C GLY A 57 28.38 19.78 27.92
N ASP A 58 29.57 20.00 28.47
CA ASP A 58 30.64 20.76 27.79
C ASP A 58 31.04 20.17 26.44
N LYS A 59 31.15 18.83 26.37
CA LYS A 59 31.45 18.12 25.12
C LYS A 59 30.32 18.28 24.09
N ASP A 60 29.08 18.21 24.54
CA ASP A 60 27.91 18.35 23.66
C ASP A 60 27.79 19.79 23.15
N ARG A 61 28.11 20.79 23.96
CA ARG A 61 28.21 22.20 23.54
C ARG A 61 29.27 22.40 22.47
N ALA A 62 30.46 21.82 22.64
CA ALA A 62 31.51 21.89 21.62
C ALA A 62 31.06 21.25 20.29
N ILE A 63 30.36 20.11 20.35
CA ILE A 63 29.79 19.46 19.16
C ILE A 63 28.65 20.29 18.56
N HIS A 64 27.80 20.90 19.38
CA HIS A 64 26.72 21.77 18.95
C HIS A 64 27.24 22.95 18.13
N GLU A 65 28.30 23.60 18.61
CA GLU A 65 28.97 24.72 17.94
C GLU A 65 29.69 24.28 16.66
N GLN A 66 30.54 23.24 16.72
CA GLN A 66 31.30 22.76 15.57
C GLN A 66 30.39 22.17 14.47
N GLY A 67 29.37 21.43 14.89
CA GLY A 67 28.39 20.85 13.99
C GLY A 67 27.30 21.81 13.53
N LEU A 68 27.25 23.03 14.08
CA LEU A 68 26.14 23.98 13.90
C LEU A 68 24.78 23.28 13.99
N VAL A 69 24.58 22.51 15.06
CA VAL A 69 23.49 21.52 15.15
C VAL A 69 22.10 22.16 15.13
N SER A 70 21.96 23.44 15.53
CA SER A 70 20.71 24.17 15.35
C SER A 70 20.33 24.35 13.86
N VAL A 71 21.32 24.59 12.99
CA VAL A 71 21.08 24.68 11.53
C VAL A 71 20.74 23.30 10.97
N LEU A 72 21.44 22.26 11.44
CA LEU A 72 21.12 20.87 11.09
C LEU A 72 19.67 20.54 11.45
N LYS A 73 19.22 20.94 12.64
CA LYS A 73 17.83 20.76 13.09
C LYS A 73 16.84 21.44 12.15
N THR A 74 17.04 22.72 11.84
CA THR A 74 16.15 23.46 10.93
C THR A 74 16.06 22.81 9.55
N LEU A 75 17.20 22.34 9.00
CA LEU A 75 17.20 21.66 7.69
C LEU A 75 16.43 20.34 7.72
N HIS A 76 16.52 19.58 8.81
CA HIS A 76 15.68 18.39 9.00
C HIS A 76 14.21 18.74 9.15
N ASP A 77 13.87 19.71 10.00
CA ASP A 77 12.48 20.12 10.21
C ASP A 77 11.84 20.62 8.88
N GLU A 78 12.60 21.36 8.06
CA GLU A 78 12.15 21.80 6.72
C GLU A 78 11.97 20.63 5.75
N LEU A 79 12.89 19.67 5.75
CA LEU A 79 12.84 18.48 4.92
C LEU A 79 11.66 17.58 5.31
N ASP A 80 11.49 17.31 6.60
CA ASP A 80 10.39 16.49 7.13
C ASP A 80 9.04 17.13 6.79
N ALA A 81 8.90 18.45 6.96
CA ALA A 81 7.69 19.16 6.56
C ALA A 81 7.42 19.08 5.04
N ALA A 82 8.46 19.12 4.21
CA ALA A 82 8.31 18.96 2.76
C ALA A 82 7.91 17.53 2.36
N VAL A 83 8.43 16.53 3.08
CA VAL A 83 8.06 15.13 2.88
C VAL A 83 6.60 14.90 3.31
N LEU A 84 6.20 15.41 4.47
CA LEU A 84 4.81 15.34 4.95
C LEU A 84 3.84 16.02 3.98
N ASP A 85 4.21 17.16 3.42
CA ASP A 85 3.43 17.82 2.36
C ASP A 85 3.27 16.95 1.12
N ALA A 86 4.31 16.21 0.71
CA ALA A 86 4.21 15.26 -0.40
C ALA A 86 3.25 14.09 -0.11
N TYR A 87 3.11 13.69 1.15
CA TYR A 87 2.07 12.74 1.59
C TYR A 87 0.67 13.36 1.69
N GLY A 88 0.55 14.70 1.59
CA GLY A 88 -0.69 15.43 1.87
C GLY A 88 -1.05 15.46 3.36
N TRP A 89 -0.06 15.33 4.23
CA TRP A 89 -0.23 15.28 5.69
C TRP A 89 0.11 16.61 6.35
N PRO A 90 -0.42 16.88 7.57
CA PRO A 90 -0.03 18.05 8.35
C PRO A 90 1.49 18.10 8.57
N ALA A 91 2.07 19.31 8.56
CA ALA A 91 3.52 19.51 8.72
C ALA A 91 4.08 19.11 10.11
N ARG A 92 3.21 18.77 11.06
CA ARG A 92 3.57 18.23 12.37
C ARG A 92 2.60 17.11 12.72
N LEU A 93 3.15 15.94 13.01
CA LEU A 93 2.46 14.76 13.49
C LEU A 93 3.25 14.19 14.67
N SER A 94 2.56 13.55 15.60
CA SER A 94 3.21 12.67 16.56
C SER A 94 3.68 11.39 15.88
N ASP A 95 4.63 10.69 16.51
CA ASP A 95 5.16 9.41 16.01
C ASP A 95 4.03 8.37 15.85
N GLU A 96 3.08 8.34 16.77
CA GLU A 96 1.92 7.43 16.73
C GLU A 96 1.04 7.72 15.50
N GLU A 97 0.67 8.98 15.27
CA GLU A 97 -0.14 9.39 14.11
C GLU A 97 0.59 9.13 12.78
N LEU A 98 1.90 9.34 12.76
CA LEU A 98 2.74 9.07 11.59
C LEU A 98 2.73 7.58 11.27
N LEU A 99 2.93 6.72 12.28
CA LEU A 99 2.92 5.27 12.12
C LEU A 99 1.55 4.76 11.68
N GLU A 100 0.47 5.25 12.29
CA GLU A 100 -0.89 4.87 11.91
C GLU A 100 -1.18 5.19 10.44
N ARG A 101 -0.84 6.41 9.99
CA ARG A 101 -1.03 6.83 8.59
C ARG A 101 -0.18 6.02 7.62
N LEU A 102 1.08 5.72 7.96
CA LEU A 102 1.95 4.89 7.13
C LEU A 102 1.45 3.46 7.01
N LEU A 103 0.94 2.87 8.11
CA LEU A 103 0.36 1.54 8.10
C LEU A 103 -0.91 1.48 7.25
N ALA A 104 -1.80 2.46 7.39
CA ALA A 104 -2.99 2.57 6.55
C ALA A 104 -2.62 2.69 5.06
N LEU A 105 -1.66 3.56 4.72
CA LEU A 105 -1.18 3.75 3.36
C LEU A 105 -0.55 2.47 2.79
N ASN A 106 0.22 1.75 3.61
CA ASN A 106 0.81 0.48 3.19
C ASN A 106 -0.25 -0.58 2.89
N ALA A 107 -1.30 -0.68 3.73
CA ALA A 107 -2.42 -1.58 3.49
C ALA A 107 -3.15 -1.26 2.18
N GLU A 108 -3.36 0.03 1.87
CA GLU A 108 -3.90 0.49 0.60
C GLU A 108 -3.02 0.08 -0.59
N ARG A 109 -1.69 0.32 -0.50
CA ARG A 109 -0.74 -0.06 -1.56
C ARG A 109 -0.70 -1.57 -1.77
N ALA A 110 -0.72 -2.36 -0.70
CA ALA A 110 -0.79 -3.81 -0.79
C ALA A 110 -2.08 -4.29 -1.47
N ALA A 111 -3.21 -3.63 -1.21
CA ALA A 111 -4.48 -3.92 -1.88
C ALA A 111 -4.50 -3.47 -3.36
N GLU A 112 -3.77 -2.41 -3.72
CA GLU A 112 -3.53 -2.01 -5.11
C GLU A 112 -2.68 -3.05 -5.85
N GLU A 113 -1.56 -3.49 -5.26
CA GLU A 113 -0.70 -4.52 -5.82
C GLU A 113 -1.46 -5.84 -6.04
N ALA A 114 -2.30 -6.25 -5.08
CA ALA A 114 -3.14 -7.43 -5.21
C ALA A 114 -4.17 -7.32 -6.36
N ARG A 115 -4.55 -6.10 -6.74
CA ARG A 115 -5.40 -5.79 -7.90
C ARG A 115 -4.59 -5.59 -9.19
N GLY A 116 -3.27 -5.74 -9.15
CA GLY A 116 -2.37 -5.55 -10.29
C GLY A 116 -1.94 -4.11 -10.53
N ILE A 117 -2.29 -3.16 -9.65
CA ILE A 117 -1.85 -1.76 -9.72
C ILE A 117 -0.58 -1.62 -8.90
N VAL A 118 0.57 -1.49 -9.57
CA VAL A 118 1.86 -1.29 -8.90
C VAL A 118 2.30 0.17 -9.07
N ARG A 119 2.48 0.88 -7.96
CA ARG A 119 3.04 2.25 -7.96
C ARG A 119 4.56 2.19 -7.93
N TRP A 120 5.17 2.29 -9.10
CA TRP A 120 6.63 2.28 -9.23
C TRP A 120 7.23 3.62 -8.78
N LEU A 121 8.14 3.59 -7.81
CA LEU A 121 8.88 4.77 -7.33
C LEU A 121 9.76 5.39 -8.44
N ARG A 122 10.28 4.55 -9.32
CA ARG A 122 11.15 4.91 -10.45
C ARG A 122 10.69 4.12 -11.68
N PRO A 123 9.55 4.46 -12.31
CA PRO A 123 8.98 3.66 -13.39
C PRO A 123 10.00 3.38 -14.51
N VAL A 124 10.77 4.40 -14.89
CA VAL A 124 11.81 4.31 -15.94
C VAL A 124 12.96 3.33 -15.64
N PHE A 125 13.19 2.95 -14.37
CA PHE A 125 14.21 1.98 -13.98
C PHE A 125 13.61 0.64 -13.51
N GLN A 126 12.44 0.69 -12.88
CA GLN A 126 11.82 -0.47 -12.24
C GLN A 126 10.86 -1.22 -13.17
N ALA A 127 10.25 -0.51 -14.12
CA ALA A 127 9.34 -1.09 -15.09
C ALA A 127 9.41 -0.29 -16.41
N PRO A 128 10.54 -0.38 -17.15
CA PRO A 128 10.74 0.38 -18.38
C PRO A 128 9.73 0.04 -19.49
N GLU A 129 9.08 -1.11 -19.40
CA GLU A 129 8.05 -1.61 -20.35
C GLU A 129 6.61 -1.44 -19.83
N ALA A 130 6.41 -0.99 -18.58
CA ALA A 130 5.07 -0.77 -18.04
C ALA A 130 4.56 0.61 -18.46
N GLU A 131 3.50 0.65 -19.28
CA GLU A 131 2.78 1.88 -19.61
C GLU A 131 2.28 2.56 -18.33
N ALA A 132 2.49 3.87 -18.22
CA ALA A 132 2.07 4.67 -17.08
C ALA A 132 0.58 4.48 -16.79
N PRO A 133 0.14 4.43 -15.52
CA PRO A 133 -1.28 4.34 -15.22
C PRO A 133 -1.95 5.60 -15.75
N ALA A 134 -2.81 5.43 -16.75
CA ALA A 134 -3.70 6.48 -17.22
C ALA A 134 -4.47 7.01 -16.01
N GLN A 135 -4.46 8.33 -15.84
CA GLN A 135 -5.29 9.03 -14.87
C GLN A 135 -6.75 8.60 -15.10
N VAL A 136 -7.25 7.69 -14.27
CA VAL A 136 -8.67 7.42 -14.22
C VAL A 136 -9.27 8.60 -13.48
N ALA A 137 -9.78 9.57 -14.25
CA ALA A 137 -10.61 10.64 -13.75
C ALA A 137 -11.71 10.03 -12.87
N VAL A 138 -11.79 10.49 -11.62
CA VAL A 138 -12.87 10.14 -10.70
C VAL A 138 -14.15 10.77 -11.25
N PRO A 139 -15.18 10.01 -11.62
CA PRO A 139 -16.51 10.58 -11.78
C PRO A 139 -17.14 10.68 -10.40
N GLU A 140 -17.49 11.89 -9.98
CA GLU A 140 -18.47 12.13 -8.92
C GLU A 140 -19.84 11.53 -9.30
N PRO A 141 -20.70 11.22 -8.32
CA PRO A 141 -21.76 10.23 -8.48
C PRO A 141 -22.99 10.84 -9.15
N GLU A 142 -23.15 10.58 -10.45
CA GLU A 142 -24.46 10.68 -11.08
C GLU A 142 -25.26 9.42 -10.80
N ALA A 143 -26.37 9.61 -10.09
CA ALA A 143 -27.36 8.58 -9.83
C ALA A 143 -27.84 7.99 -11.17
N ALA A 144 -27.53 6.71 -11.39
CA ALA A 144 -28.06 5.93 -12.51
C ALA A 144 -28.22 4.45 -12.11
N PRO A 145 -29.17 3.75 -12.74
CA PRO A 145 -30.09 2.85 -12.07
C PRO A 145 -29.53 1.44 -11.89
N VAL A 146 -30.19 0.69 -11.01
CA VAL A 146 -30.07 -0.76 -10.84
C VAL A 146 -30.08 -1.46 -12.21
N VAL A 147 -28.89 -1.89 -12.67
CA VAL A 147 -28.76 -2.77 -13.82
C VAL A 147 -28.60 -4.21 -13.32
N VAL A 148 -29.70 -4.95 -13.46
CA VAL A 148 -29.73 -6.42 -13.44
C VAL A 148 -28.64 -6.96 -14.37
N ALA A 149 -27.76 -7.80 -13.82
CA ALA A 149 -26.61 -8.38 -14.48
C ALA A 149 -26.99 -9.09 -15.79
N ALA A 150 -26.51 -8.57 -16.91
CA ALA A 150 -26.56 -9.24 -18.20
C ALA A 150 -25.58 -10.43 -18.20
N ALA A 151 -26.08 -11.60 -18.56
CA ALA A 151 -25.34 -12.86 -18.57
C ALA A 151 -24.17 -12.85 -19.57
N ALA A 152 -22.95 -12.97 -19.06
CA ALA A 152 -21.76 -13.27 -19.86
C ALA A 152 -21.85 -14.68 -20.46
N LYS A 153 -21.34 -14.86 -21.68
CA LYS A 153 -21.34 -16.15 -22.40
C LYS A 153 -20.52 -17.20 -21.61
N PRO A 154 -21.01 -18.44 -21.45
CA PRO A 154 -20.34 -19.44 -20.61
C PRO A 154 -19.00 -19.87 -21.21
N GLY A 155 -17.95 -19.84 -20.38
CA GLY A 155 -16.58 -20.26 -20.73
C GLY A 155 -16.46 -21.78 -20.91
N LYS A 156 -15.42 -22.28 -21.58
CA LYS A 156 -15.21 -23.73 -21.80
C LYS A 156 -14.72 -24.40 -20.50
N TRP A 157 -15.31 -25.53 -20.09
CA TRP A 157 -14.84 -26.30 -18.94
C TRP A 157 -13.52 -27.04 -19.26
N PRO A 158 -12.42 -26.77 -18.53
CA PRO A 158 -11.13 -27.40 -18.81
C PRO A 158 -11.06 -28.86 -18.37
N LYS A 159 -10.16 -29.63 -19.00
CA LYS A 159 -9.90 -31.02 -18.61
C LYS A 159 -8.94 -31.12 -17.42
N ALA A 160 -7.97 -30.22 -17.29
CA ALA A 160 -6.99 -30.23 -16.21
C ALA A 160 -7.60 -29.71 -14.90
N PHE A 161 -7.35 -30.40 -13.79
CA PHE A 161 -7.90 -30.04 -12.48
C PHE A 161 -7.44 -28.66 -11.97
N PRO A 162 -6.14 -28.27 -12.07
CA PRO A 162 -5.69 -26.94 -11.64
C PRO A 162 -6.38 -25.79 -12.37
N GLU A 163 -6.65 -25.96 -13.67
CA GLU A 163 -7.36 -24.97 -14.48
C GLU A 163 -8.83 -24.82 -14.05
N ARG A 164 -9.49 -25.92 -13.62
CA ARG A 164 -10.85 -25.86 -13.07
C ARG A 164 -10.88 -25.10 -11.75
N VAL A 165 -9.91 -25.33 -10.87
CA VAL A 165 -9.78 -24.62 -9.59
C VAL A 165 -9.59 -23.12 -9.82
N ALA A 166 -8.71 -22.74 -10.76
CA ALA A 166 -8.50 -21.34 -11.13
C ALA A 166 -9.79 -20.69 -11.63
N LEU A 167 -10.52 -21.33 -12.54
CA LEU A 167 -11.77 -20.78 -13.07
C LEU A 167 -12.87 -20.62 -12.02
N VAL A 168 -13.04 -21.59 -11.11
CA VAL A 168 -14.04 -21.47 -10.03
C VAL A 168 -13.62 -20.39 -9.04
N ARG A 169 -12.33 -20.28 -8.71
CA ARG A 169 -11.79 -19.18 -7.89
C ARG A 169 -12.09 -17.82 -8.54
N ASP A 170 -11.84 -17.69 -9.84
CA ASP A 170 -12.02 -16.42 -10.55
C ASP A 170 -13.51 -16.03 -10.59
N VAL A 171 -14.43 -16.99 -10.72
CA VAL A 171 -15.87 -16.75 -10.59
C VAL A 171 -16.26 -16.23 -9.20
N VAL A 172 -15.69 -16.83 -8.15
CA VAL A 172 -15.94 -16.43 -6.76
C VAL A 172 -15.38 -15.03 -6.48
N LEU A 173 -14.16 -14.73 -6.96
CA LEU A 173 -13.47 -13.45 -6.73
C LEU A 173 -14.05 -12.30 -7.57
N ALA A 174 -14.54 -12.59 -8.78
CA ALA A 174 -15.15 -11.58 -9.66
C ALA A 174 -16.59 -11.20 -9.24
N SER A 175 -17.18 -11.91 -8.28
CA SER A 175 -18.52 -11.63 -7.76
C SER A 175 -18.48 -10.69 -6.56
N ALA A 176 -19.61 -10.06 -6.20
CA ALA A 176 -19.71 -9.16 -5.05
C ALA A 176 -19.32 -9.83 -3.71
N ALA A 177 -19.00 -9.05 -2.68
CA ALA A 177 -18.53 -9.55 -1.38
C ALA A 177 -19.57 -10.39 -0.64
N ASP A 178 -20.82 -10.03 -0.80
CA ASP A 178 -22.04 -10.65 -0.27
C ASP A 178 -22.64 -11.70 -1.22
N ALA A 179 -21.99 -11.97 -2.36
CA ALA A 179 -22.49 -12.96 -3.31
C ALA A 179 -22.47 -14.36 -2.70
N THR A 180 -23.62 -15.04 -2.81
CA THR A 180 -23.77 -16.44 -2.43
C THR A 180 -23.83 -17.30 -3.68
N PHE A 181 -23.27 -18.49 -3.59
CA PHE A 181 -23.15 -19.40 -4.72
C PHE A 181 -23.78 -20.74 -4.39
N SER A 182 -24.48 -21.31 -5.37
CA SER A 182 -24.84 -22.72 -5.44
C SER A 182 -24.01 -23.45 -6.49
N VAL A 183 -23.96 -24.78 -6.42
CA VAL A 183 -23.28 -25.61 -7.42
C VAL A 183 -23.84 -25.35 -8.82
N GLU A 184 -25.16 -25.18 -8.93
CA GLU A 184 -25.87 -24.90 -10.19
C GLU A 184 -25.48 -23.54 -10.78
N GLU A 185 -25.42 -22.49 -9.97
CA GLU A 185 -25.07 -21.14 -10.41
C GLU A 185 -23.62 -21.05 -10.89
N VAL A 186 -22.70 -21.77 -10.23
CA VAL A 186 -21.30 -21.84 -10.65
C VAL A 186 -21.17 -22.69 -11.91
N ALA A 187 -21.79 -23.87 -11.97
CA ALA A 187 -21.73 -24.76 -13.13
C ALA A 187 -22.32 -24.11 -14.39
N ARG A 188 -23.39 -23.31 -14.27
CA ARG A 188 -24.05 -22.63 -15.40
C ARG A 188 -23.15 -21.60 -16.10
N ARG A 189 -22.09 -21.12 -15.44
CA ARG A 189 -21.10 -20.21 -16.04
C ARG A 189 -20.14 -20.91 -16.99
N PHE A 190 -20.18 -22.24 -17.08
CA PHE A 190 -19.27 -23.03 -17.89
C PHE A 190 -20.00 -24.02 -18.79
N LYS A 191 -19.53 -24.16 -20.04
CA LYS A 191 -20.01 -25.19 -20.96
C LYS A 191 -19.45 -26.54 -20.54
N ARG A 192 -20.36 -27.50 -20.29
CA ARG A 192 -20.06 -28.90 -19.93
C ARG A 192 -19.33 -29.08 -18.58
N ALA A 193 -19.56 -28.18 -17.62
CA ALA A 193 -19.08 -28.39 -16.26
C ALA A 193 -19.76 -29.60 -15.61
N LYS A 194 -18.96 -30.39 -14.88
CA LYS A 194 -19.47 -31.47 -14.04
C LYS A 194 -19.79 -30.90 -12.66
N ARG A 195 -21.00 -31.16 -12.17
CA ARG A 195 -21.47 -30.63 -10.87
C ARG A 195 -20.62 -31.15 -9.71
N ASP A 196 -20.28 -32.44 -9.73
CA ASP A 196 -19.44 -33.06 -8.71
C ASP A 196 -18.05 -32.41 -8.62
N ASP A 197 -17.45 -32.08 -9.78
CA ASP A 197 -16.16 -31.38 -9.81
C ASP A 197 -16.27 -29.97 -9.24
N VAL A 198 -17.36 -29.25 -9.54
CA VAL A 198 -17.60 -27.90 -9.00
C VAL A 198 -17.82 -27.95 -7.50
N GLN A 199 -18.61 -28.90 -7.01
CA GLN A 199 -18.87 -29.08 -5.58
C GLN A 199 -17.58 -29.41 -4.82
N ALA A 200 -16.78 -30.36 -5.30
CA ALA A 200 -15.52 -30.72 -4.66
C ALA A 200 -14.54 -29.53 -4.57
N ILE A 201 -14.52 -28.66 -5.59
CA ILE A 201 -13.69 -27.46 -5.58
C ILE A 201 -14.20 -26.43 -4.55
N LEU A 202 -15.52 -26.22 -4.46
CA LEU A 202 -16.12 -25.32 -3.47
C LEU A 202 -15.87 -25.83 -2.04
N GLU A 203 -15.99 -27.14 -1.79
CA GLU A 203 -15.65 -27.77 -0.52
C GLU A 203 -14.16 -27.64 -0.18
N THR A 204 -13.28 -27.78 -1.18
CA THR A 204 -11.84 -27.53 -1.00
C THR A 204 -11.58 -26.09 -0.57
N PHE A 205 -12.29 -25.11 -1.11
CA PHE A 205 -12.15 -23.71 -0.67
C PHE A 205 -12.71 -23.46 0.73
N VAL A 206 -13.70 -24.22 1.18
CA VAL A 206 -14.15 -24.20 2.59
C VAL A 206 -13.07 -24.77 3.51
N ALA A 207 -12.48 -25.91 3.14
CA ALA A 207 -11.38 -26.52 3.92
C ALA A 207 -10.15 -25.61 4.02
N LEU A 208 -9.89 -24.79 2.99
CA LEU A 208 -8.81 -23.81 2.96
C LEU A 208 -9.18 -22.46 3.63
N GLY A 209 -10.37 -22.35 4.25
CA GLY A 209 -10.82 -21.13 4.94
C GLY A 209 -11.11 -19.95 4.01
N ARG A 210 -11.25 -20.20 2.70
CA ARG A 210 -11.43 -19.16 1.68
C ARG A 210 -12.91 -18.93 1.34
N LEU A 211 -13.76 -19.89 1.68
CA LEU A 211 -15.22 -19.82 1.62
C LEU A 211 -15.81 -20.36 2.93
N VAL A 212 -17.04 -19.96 3.22
CA VAL A 212 -17.90 -20.58 4.24
C VAL A 212 -19.08 -21.22 3.55
N SER A 213 -19.50 -22.40 4.02
CA SER A 213 -20.74 -23.04 3.56
C SER A 213 -21.85 -22.87 4.60
N PHE A 214 -23.07 -22.59 4.16
CA PHE A 214 -24.26 -22.46 5.01
C PHE A 214 -25.49 -22.99 4.25
N GLU A 215 -26.59 -23.21 4.96
CA GLU A 215 -27.87 -23.61 4.36
C GLU A 215 -28.78 -22.38 4.23
N ASP A 216 -29.34 -22.19 3.04
CA ASP A 216 -30.38 -21.18 2.78
C ASP A 216 -31.68 -21.57 3.52
N PRO A 217 -32.57 -20.65 3.92
CA PRO A 217 -33.92 -20.93 4.41
C PRO A 217 -34.75 -21.97 3.63
N ARG A 218 -34.37 -22.30 2.38
CA ARG A 218 -34.98 -23.35 1.56
C ARG A 218 -34.38 -24.76 1.74
N GLY A 219 -33.33 -24.90 2.57
CA GLY A 219 -32.58 -26.14 2.81
C GLY A 219 -31.47 -26.41 1.79
N ASP A 220 -31.21 -25.48 0.87
CA ASP A 220 -30.17 -25.63 -0.15
C ASP A 220 -28.80 -25.19 0.38
N ARG A 221 -27.77 -26.01 0.14
CA ARG A 221 -26.40 -25.69 0.54
C ARG A 221 -25.82 -24.59 -0.37
N ARG A 222 -25.33 -23.52 0.25
CA ARG A 222 -24.71 -22.37 -0.41
C ARG A 222 -23.32 -22.09 0.15
N TRP A 223 -22.53 -21.40 -0.65
CA TRP A 223 -21.18 -20.94 -0.30
C TRP A 223 -21.12 -19.43 -0.40
N ALA A 224 -20.44 -18.78 0.54
CA ALA A 224 -20.15 -17.35 0.49
C ALA A 224 -18.69 -17.10 0.89
N ARG A 225 -18.16 -15.94 0.53
CA ARG A 225 -16.88 -15.51 1.09
C ARG A 225 -17.06 -15.23 2.58
N PRO A 226 -16.07 -15.56 3.42
CA PRO A 226 -16.12 -15.15 4.82
C PRO A 226 -16.24 -13.62 4.87
N GLY A 227 -17.26 -13.13 5.59
CA GLY A 227 -17.40 -11.70 5.86
C GLY A 227 -16.20 -11.18 6.66
N PRO A 228 -15.97 -9.86 6.71
CA PRO A 228 -15.00 -9.30 7.64
C PRO A 228 -15.40 -9.77 9.04
N ALA A 229 -14.49 -10.48 9.72
CA ALA A 229 -14.68 -10.82 11.12
C ALA A 229 -14.90 -9.50 11.86
N ALA A 230 -16.08 -9.38 12.48
CA ALA A 230 -16.42 -8.26 13.35
C ALA A 230 -15.53 -8.25 14.60
#